data_AF-A0A843TAY8-F1
#
_entry.id   AF-A0A843TAY8-F1
#
_cell.length_a   1.000
_cell.length_b   1.000
_cell.length_c   1.000
_cell.angle_alpha   90.00
_cell.angle_beta   90.00
_cell.angle_gamma   90.00
#
_symmetry.space_group_name_H-M   'P 1'
#
loop_
_entity.id
_entity.type
_entity.pdbx_description
1 polymer ?
#
loop_
_entity_poly.entity_id
_entity_poly.type
_entity_poly.pdbx_seq_one_letter_code
_entity_poly.pdbx_strand_id
1 'polypeptide(L)'
;MFKDLRARVLLIVALALVSVWVLYDRGITLGLDLQGGTHLALEVRDEANALTAEQREDAIDRALRVIRTRVDELGVAEPGIQKSGRDRIVVELPGATREEQQRAKDVISRSAFLQFQIVQPATELTSVLPRIDRAVAAVADELEVAPTASDTTVEGEAGAPGLGLFETVDSAAVDSAAVDSAAVDSAAVDSAAVDSAAFDSAAVDSVGAVATADSVPPDTAAGAEGEQLFSARLAPGGAGGEGVFLVLNEDVPFLESALARPEVQQTMPRGVELRWGLDSDSETTGVRSLYLLDEEPLITGEYLTDAQAQRDLQLGQPIVLFEFNRRGGRIFERGTGANVGNLMAIVLDEQVFSAPIIQSQIGTRGQIEMAGSGIEAASDLALVLRAGALPAPIDIVEERSVGPSLGQDSIDSGQLAGIIGLALVVVIMIGYYRVSGAMAVVALALYVLFVMAGLAGINAALTLPGIAGLILSIGMAVDANVLIFERIREELAVGRSPRIAVNEGFANALSAIVDAQLTTLLTAFVLFEFGTGAVRGFAVTLAIGIVASMFSAIFVTRTFFMLYLERRVATDGVSI
;
A
#
# COMPACT_ATOMS: atom_id res chain seq x y z
N MET A 1 43.47 -24.76 -8.56
CA MET A 1 43.73 -23.32 -8.78
C MET A 1 45.09 -22.88 -8.23
N PHE A 2 45.33 -22.88 -6.90
CA PHE A 2 46.61 -22.39 -6.32
C PHE A 2 47.47 -23.52 -5.73
N LYS A 3 48.74 -23.61 -6.15
CA LYS A 3 49.76 -24.51 -5.58
C LYS A 3 50.38 -23.96 -4.29
N ASP A 4 50.56 -22.65 -4.20
CA ASP A 4 51.12 -21.98 -3.02
C ASP A 4 50.05 -21.79 -1.94
N LEU A 5 50.39 -22.10 -0.68
CA LEU A 5 49.51 -21.92 0.47
C LEU A 5 49.29 -20.45 0.80
N ARG A 6 50.31 -19.60 0.64
CA ARG A 6 50.26 -18.16 0.96
C ARG A 6 49.23 -17.44 0.09
N ALA A 7 49.15 -17.80 -1.19
CA ALA A 7 48.16 -17.28 -2.13
C ALA A 7 46.71 -17.63 -1.69
N ARG A 8 46.47 -18.80 -1.10
CA ARG A 8 45.14 -19.18 -0.60
C ARG A 8 44.75 -18.40 0.65
N VAL A 9 45.67 -18.26 1.60
CA VAL A 9 45.43 -17.48 2.82
C VAL A 9 45.16 -16.00 2.47
N LEU A 10 45.95 -15.43 1.55
CA LEU A 10 45.74 -14.07 1.06
C LEU A 10 44.36 -13.93 0.38
N LEU A 11 43.95 -14.88 -0.46
CA LEU A 11 42.63 -14.88 -1.09
C LEU A 11 41.48 -14.93 -0.07
N ILE A 12 41.59 -15.76 0.98
CA ILE A 12 40.57 -15.86 2.05
C ILE A 12 40.47 -14.54 2.82
N VAL A 13 41.60 -13.93 3.18
CA VAL A 13 41.63 -12.63 3.88
C VAL A 13 41.10 -11.51 3.00
N ALA A 14 41.48 -11.47 1.71
CA ALA A 14 40.97 -10.48 0.77
C ALA A 14 39.46 -10.61 0.57
N LEU A 15 38.94 -11.83 0.42
CA LEU A 15 37.50 -12.08 0.31
C LEU A 15 36.77 -11.66 1.60
N ALA A 16 37.28 -12.00 2.78
CA ALA A 16 36.68 -11.60 4.06
C ALA A 16 36.66 -10.07 4.24
N LEU A 17 37.71 -9.36 3.82
CA LEU A 17 37.74 -7.89 3.83
C LEU A 17 36.73 -7.27 2.86
N VAL A 18 36.59 -7.83 1.66
CA VAL A 18 35.54 -7.42 0.71
C VAL A 18 34.14 -7.69 1.27
N SER A 19 33.93 -8.84 1.92
CA SER A 19 32.65 -9.18 2.57
C SER A 19 32.28 -8.22 3.70
N VAL A 20 33.24 -7.85 4.56
CA VAL A 20 33.02 -6.82 5.60
C VAL A 20 32.74 -5.46 4.98
N TRP A 21 33.44 -5.08 3.91
CA TRP A 21 33.22 -3.81 3.22
C TRP A 21 31.83 -3.73 2.58
N VAL A 22 31.40 -4.75 1.83
CA VAL A 22 30.05 -4.80 1.23
C VAL A 22 28.96 -4.71 2.29
N LEU A 23 29.14 -5.41 3.42
CA LEU A 23 28.17 -5.41 4.52
C LEU A 23 28.10 -4.04 5.24
N TYR A 24 29.20 -3.29 5.28
CA TYR A 24 29.24 -1.92 5.83
C TYR A 24 28.67 -0.87 4.87
N ASP A 25 28.94 -1.02 3.56
CA ASP A 25 28.53 -0.10 2.50
C ASP A 25 27.02 -0.16 2.21
N ARG A 26 26.42 -1.35 2.29
CA ARG A 26 25.01 -1.59 1.93
C ARG A 26 24.08 -2.01 3.06
N GLY A 27 24.62 -2.43 4.21
CA GLY A 27 23.81 -3.01 5.29
C GLY A 27 23.13 -4.33 4.89
N ILE A 28 21.97 -4.61 5.51
CA ILE A 28 21.10 -5.75 5.15
C ILE A 28 19.67 -5.22 5.03
N THR A 29 19.11 -5.35 3.83
CA THR A 29 17.68 -5.19 3.57
C THR A 29 16.90 -6.28 4.32
N LEU A 30 15.95 -5.89 5.17
CA LEU A 30 15.04 -6.80 5.86
C LEU A 30 13.71 -6.87 5.09
N GLY A 31 13.05 -8.03 5.09
CA GLY A 31 11.75 -8.20 4.42
C GLY A 31 10.55 -7.75 5.25
N LEU A 32 9.39 -7.69 4.58
CA LEU A 32 8.10 -7.31 5.17
C LEU A 32 7.76 -8.09 6.45
N ASP A 33 8.05 -9.39 6.48
CA ASP A 33 7.85 -10.28 7.64
C ASP A 33 8.62 -9.84 8.90
N LEU A 34 9.70 -9.05 8.74
CA LEU A 34 10.59 -8.61 9.82
C LEU A 34 10.37 -7.14 10.20
N GLN A 35 10.14 -6.26 9.21
CA GLN A 35 9.92 -4.82 9.45
C GLN A 35 8.45 -4.47 9.74
N GLY A 36 7.51 -5.34 9.38
CA GLY A 36 6.11 -4.97 9.23
C GLY A 36 5.86 -4.14 7.96
N GLY A 37 4.59 -3.86 7.68
CA GLY A 37 4.15 -3.14 6.47
C GLY A 37 2.92 -3.78 5.81
N THR A 38 2.61 -3.38 4.58
CA THR A 38 1.51 -3.95 3.77
C THR A 38 2.03 -4.70 2.55
N HIS A 39 1.41 -5.84 2.21
CA HIS A 39 1.43 -6.45 0.89
C HIS A 39 0.04 -6.31 0.26
N LEU A 40 -0.03 -5.58 -0.85
CA LEU A 40 -1.24 -5.39 -1.67
C LEU A 40 -1.07 -6.15 -2.99
N ALA A 41 -1.97 -7.08 -3.30
CA ALA A 41 -2.13 -7.64 -4.63
C ALA A 41 -3.27 -6.92 -5.36
N LEU A 42 -2.92 -6.27 -6.45
CA LEU A 42 -3.77 -5.42 -7.27
C LEU A 42 -4.07 -6.14 -8.59
N GLU A 43 -5.30 -6.06 -9.09
CA GLU A 43 -5.72 -6.60 -10.39
C GLU A 43 -6.44 -5.51 -11.19
N VAL A 44 -6.16 -5.43 -12.50
CA VAL A 44 -6.81 -4.43 -13.37
C VAL A 44 -8.23 -4.88 -13.70
N ARG A 45 -9.23 -4.10 -13.28
CA ARG A 45 -10.63 -4.46 -13.47
C ARG A 45 -10.99 -4.41 -14.97
N ASP A 46 -11.71 -5.42 -15.42
CA ASP A 46 -12.26 -5.49 -16.78
C ASP A 46 -13.64 -6.15 -16.73
N GLU A 47 -14.66 -5.33 -16.51
CA GLU A 47 -16.04 -5.73 -16.21
C GLU A 47 -16.72 -6.47 -17.38
N ALA A 48 -16.18 -6.37 -18.60
CA ALA A 48 -16.69 -7.03 -19.80
C ALA A 48 -15.72 -8.09 -20.39
N ASN A 49 -14.55 -8.29 -19.77
CA ASN A 49 -13.40 -9.01 -20.37
C ASN A 49 -13.08 -8.52 -21.80
N ALA A 50 -13.19 -7.20 -22.01
CA ALA A 50 -13.09 -6.55 -23.31
C ALA A 50 -11.63 -6.22 -23.71
N LEU A 51 -10.69 -6.22 -22.75
CA LEU A 51 -9.28 -6.03 -23.03
C LEU A 51 -8.68 -7.30 -23.63
N THR A 52 -8.12 -7.19 -24.83
CA THR A 52 -7.23 -8.25 -25.35
C THR A 52 -6.01 -8.41 -24.42
N ALA A 53 -5.40 -9.60 -24.42
CA ALA A 53 -4.26 -9.88 -23.53
C ALA A 53 -3.09 -8.88 -23.70
N GLU A 54 -2.87 -8.38 -24.92
CA GLU A 54 -1.87 -7.35 -25.24
C GLU A 54 -2.25 -5.98 -24.66
N GLN A 55 -3.52 -5.57 -24.76
CA GLN A 55 -4.02 -4.34 -24.13
C GLN A 55 -4.01 -4.40 -22.59
N ARG A 56 -4.27 -5.58 -22.00
CA ARG A 56 -4.18 -5.81 -20.55
C ARG A 56 -2.73 -5.72 -20.07
N GLU A 57 -1.79 -6.31 -20.80
CA GLU A 57 -0.35 -6.19 -20.55
C GLU A 57 0.11 -4.73 -20.65
N ASP A 58 -0.27 -4.00 -21.70
CA ASP A 58 0.00 -2.56 -21.85
C ASP A 58 -0.65 -1.70 -20.76
N ALA A 59 -1.82 -2.08 -20.24
CA ALA A 59 -2.46 -1.40 -19.12
C ALA A 59 -1.68 -1.64 -17.82
N ILE A 60 -1.26 -2.87 -17.54
CA ILE A 60 -0.46 -3.22 -16.36
C ILE A 60 0.92 -2.54 -16.39
N ASP A 61 1.58 -2.51 -17.54
CA ASP A 61 2.90 -1.88 -17.68
C ASP A 61 2.84 -0.34 -17.70
N ARG A 62 1.64 0.25 -17.83
CA ARG A 62 1.37 1.68 -17.55
C ARG A 62 1.03 1.90 -16.08
N ALA A 63 0.12 1.11 -15.51
CA ALA A 63 -0.25 1.16 -14.10
C ALA A 63 0.96 0.99 -13.17
N LEU A 64 1.83 0.01 -13.44
CA LEU A 64 3.06 -0.24 -12.66
C LEU A 64 3.99 1.00 -12.64
N ARG A 65 4.03 1.79 -13.71
CA ARG A 65 4.81 3.05 -13.75
C ARG A 65 4.16 4.14 -12.91
N VAL A 66 2.84 4.34 -13.04
CA VAL A 66 2.08 5.32 -12.24
C VAL A 66 2.18 4.99 -10.74
N ILE A 67 1.94 3.72 -10.38
CA ILE A 67 2.04 3.23 -8.99
C ILE A 67 3.46 3.41 -8.45
N ARG A 68 4.51 3.08 -9.22
CA ARG A 68 5.89 3.36 -8.82
C ARG A 68 6.10 4.85 -8.54
N THR A 69 5.73 5.75 -9.45
CA THR A 69 5.87 7.20 -9.22
C THR A 69 5.13 7.66 -7.97
N ARG A 70 3.90 7.19 -7.71
CA ARG A 70 3.16 7.55 -6.50
C ARG A 70 3.84 7.07 -5.22
N VAL A 71 4.35 5.84 -5.18
CA VAL A 71 4.99 5.28 -3.97
C VAL A 71 6.39 5.85 -3.75
N ASP A 72 7.16 6.07 -4.83
CA ASP A 72 8.45 6.77 -4.77
C ASP A 72 8.28 8.20 -4.21
N GLU A 73 7.23 8.92 -4.63
CA GLU A 73 6.94 10.29 -4.16
C GLU A 73 6.29 10.34 -2.76
N LEU A 74 5.62 9.27 -2.30
CA LEU A 74 5.17 9.13 -0.91
C LEU A 74 6.34 9.00 0.08
N GLY A 75 7.56 8.74 -0.40
CA GLY A 75 8.75 8.60 0.43
C GLY A 75 8.83 7.30 1.23
N VAL A 76 8.05 6.29 0.86
CA VAL A 76 8.12 4.94 1.47
C VAL A 76 9.51 4.35 1.23
N ALA A 77 10.12 3.78 2.26
CA ALA A 77 11.43 3.15 2.14
C ALA A 77 11.34 1.85 1.32
N GLU A 78 12.16 1.75 0.27
CA GLU A 78 12.41 0.52 -0.52
C GLU A 78 11.14 -0.28 -0.96
N PRO A 79 10.18 0.33 -1.69
CA PRO A 79 8.91 -0.30 -2.04
C PRO A 79 9.06 -1.45 -3.05
N GLY A 80 8.52 -2.63 -2.70
CA GLY A 80 8.57 -3.84 -3.50
C GLY A 80 7.46 -3.90 -4.55
N ILE A 81 7.61 -3.17 -5.66
CA ILE A 81 6.62 -3.10 -6.75
C ILE A 81 7.01 -4.04 -7.90
N GLN A 82 6.23 -5.10 -8.12
CA GLN A 82 6.48 -6.16 -9.11
C GLN A 82 5.20 -6.62 -9.83
N LYS A 83 5.31 -7.03 -11.09
CA LYS A 83 4.23 -7.70 -11.83
C LYS A 83 4.17 -9.18 -11.42
N SER A 84 2.98 -9.70 -11.15
CA SER A 84 2.76 -11.06 -10.64
C SER A 84 1.85 -11.84 -11.60
N GLY A 85 2.38 -12.91 -12.19
CA GLY A 85 1.71 -13.60 -13.29
C GLY A 85 1.57 -12.69 -14.51
N ARG A 86 0.39 -12.69 -15.14
CA ARG A 86 0.06 -11.80 -16.26
C ARG A 86 -0.75 -10.57 -15.84
N ASP A 87 -1.67 -10.75 -14.90
CA ASP A 87 -2.83 -9.87 -14.74
C ASP A 87 -2.77 -9.00 -13.46
N ARG A 88 -1.77 -9.24 -12.59
CA ARG A 88 -1.66 -8.62 -11.26
C ARG A 88 -0.39 -7.81 -11.07
N ILE A 89 -0.48 -6.80 -10.19
CA ILE A 89 0.65 -6.04 -9.64
C ILE A 89 0.69 -6.31 -8.14
N VAL A 90 1.85 -6.69 -7.61
CA VAL A 90 2.11 -6.78 -6.17
C VAL A 90 2.88 -5.53 -5.73
N VAL A 91 2.41 -4.91 -4.65
CA VAL A 91 3.02 -3.76 -4.01
C VAL A 91 3.29 -4.08 -2.54
N GLU A 92 4.57 -4.18 -2.18
CA GLU A 92 5.03 -4.33 -0.80
C GLU A 92 5.49 -2.96 -0.27
N LEU A 93 4.92 -2.52 0.84
CA LEU A 93 5.18 -1.24 1.52
C LEU A 93 5.78 -1.53 2.91
N PRO A 94 7.10 -1.76 3.01
CA PRO A 94 7.73 -2.15 4.26
C PRO A 94 7.94 -0.96 5.21
N GLY A 95 7.94 -1.23 6.52
CA GLY A 95 8.24 -0.26 7.58
C GLY A 95 7.20 0.83 7.84
N ALA A 96 6.26 1.06 6.92
CA ALA A 96 5.21 2.07 7.04
C ALA A 96 4.30 1.84 8.26
N THR A 97 3.94 2.91 8.98
CA THR A 97 2.93 2.90 10.04
C THR A 97 1.53 2.64 9.48
N ARG A 98 0.55 2.29 10.32
CA ARG A 98 -0.83 2.02 9.85
C ARG A 98 -1.47 3.20 9.11
N GLU A 99 -1.14 4.42 9.51
CA GLU A 99 -1.66 5.66 8.90
C GLU A 99 -1.02 5.87 7.51
N GLU A 100 0.30 5.70 7.40
CA GLU A 100 1.01 5.73 6.12
C GLU A 100 0.59 4.59 5.18
N GLN A 101 0.34 3.39 5.71
CA GLN A 101 -0.17 2.24 4.95
C GLN A 101 -1.54 2.54 4.33
N GLN A 102 -2.47 3.12 5.11
CA GLN A 102 -3.81 3.48 4.64
C GLN A 102 -3.74 4.64 3.62
N ARG A 103 -2.99 5.70 3.93
CA ARG A 103 -2.80 6.83 3.01
C ARG A 103 -2.14 6.40 1.69
N ALA A 104 -1.15 5.50 1.74
CA ALA A 104 -0.54 4.92 0.55
C ALA A 104 -1.54 4.09 -0.25
N LYS A 105 -2.34 3.23 0.40
CA LYS A 105 -3.41 2.44 -0.23
C LYS A 105 -4.42 3.33 -0.97
N ASP A 106 -4.85 4.42 -0.36
CA ASP A 106 -5.82 5.37 -0.95
C ASP A 106 -5.20 6.17 -2.12
N VAL A 107 -3.91 6.49 -2.04
CA VAL A 107 -3.15 7.11 -3.15
C VAL A 107 -2.91 6.14 -4.30
N ILE A 108 -2.66 4.85 -4.03
CA ILE A 108 -2.38 3.82 -5.04
C ILE A 108 -3.66 3.43 -5.80
N SER A 109 -4.81 3.35 -5.13
CA SER A 109 -6.08 2.88 -5.70
C SER A 109 -6.82 3.90 -6.58
N ARG A 110 -6.71 5.20 -6.30
CA ARG A 110 -7.37 6.28 -7.08
C ARG A 110 -7.00 6.23 -8.56
N SER A 111 -7.97 6.27 -9.46
CA SER A 111 -7.70 6.27 -10.91
C SER A 111 -7.10 7.58 -11.41
N ALA A 112 -7.38 8.71 -10.75
CA ALA A 112 -6.84 10.05 -11.04
C ALA A 112 -7.17 10.63 -12.41
N PHE A 113 -8.34 10.30 -12.96
CA PHE A 113 -8.84 10.90 -14.21
C PHE A 113 -9.28 12.35 -14.00
N LEU A 114 -8.31 13.28 -14.01
CA LEU A 114 -8.58 14.71 -14.00
C LEU A 114 -9.14 15.16 -15.36
N GLN A 115 -10.27 15.85 -15.33
CA GLN A 115 -10.84 16.59 -16.45
C GLN A 115 -11.25 18.00 -16.00
N PHE A 116 -11.23 18.95 -16.94
CA PHE A 116 -11.83 20.26 -16.75
C PHE A 116 -12.98 20.39 -17.76
N GLN A 117 -14.20 20.59 -17.26
CA GLN A 117 -15.43 20.75 -18.03
C GLN A 117 -16.04 22.13 -17.73
N ILE A 118 -16.84 22.69 -18.64
CA ILE A 118 -17.61 23.91 -18.36
C ILE A 118 -18.97 23.51 -17.79
N VAL A 119 -19.46 24.24 -16.77
CA VAL A 119 -20.83 24.07 -16.27
C VAL A 119 -21.78 24.83 -17.20
N GLN A 120 -22.73 24.13 -17.82
CA GLN A 120 -23.73 24.77 -18.68
C GLN A 120 -24.82 25.48 -17.85
N PRO A 121 -25.50 26.51 -18.38
CA PRO A 121 -26.59 27.18 -17.67
C PRO A 121 -27.75 26.24 -17.35
N ALA A 122 -28.37 26.41 -16.17
CA ALA A 122 -29.49 25.56 -15.71
C ALA A 122 -30.65 25.49 -16.72
N THR A 123 -30.84 26.54 -17.53
CA THR A 123 -31.87 26.63 -18.58
C THR A 123 -31.86 25.48 -19.58
N GLU A 124 -30.71 24.85 -19.85
CA GLU A 124 -30.65 23.72 -20.78
C GLU A 124 -31.37 22.50 -20.21
N LEU A 125 -31.05 22.12 -18.96
CA LEU A 125 -31.75 21.04 -18.26
C LEU A 125 -33.21 21.41 -17.97
N THR A 126 -33.50 22.65 -17.54
CA THR A 126 -34.89 23.09 -17.28
C THR A 126 -35.79 22.93 -18.51
N SER A 127 -35.25 23.05 -19.72
CA SER A 127 -36.02 22.84 -20.97
C SER A 127 -36.46 21.39 -21.21
N VAL A 128 -35.80 20.42 -20.58
CA VAL A 128 -36.07 18.97 -20.72
C VAL A 128 -36.59 18.29 -19.45
N LEU A 129 -36.53 18.93 -18.27
CA LEU A 129 -37.08 18.37 -17.02
C LEU A 129 -38.50 17.78 -17.19
N PRO A 130 -39.49 18.44 -17.85
CA PRO A 130 -40.83 17.88 -18.03
C PRO A 130 -40.92 16.67 -18.99
N ARG A 131 -39.79 16.25 -19.59
CA ARG A 131 -39.65 14.98 -20.35
C ARG A 131 -38.96 13.92 -19.48
N ILE A 132 -37.93 14.31 -18.72
CA ILE A 132 -37.25 13.46 -17.74
C ILE A 132 -38.27 12.98 -16.69
N ASP A 133 -39.09 13.87 -16.13
CA ASP A 133 -40.17 13.51 -15.19
C ASP A 133 -41.11 12.43 -15.76
N ARG A 134 -41.42 12.46 -17.06
CA ARG A 134 -42.27 11.45 -17.70
C ARG A 134 -41.55 10.14 -17.98
N ALA A 135 -40.23 10.18 -18.24
CA ALA A 135 -39.42 8.98 -18.36
C ALA A 135 -39.27 8.29 -17.00
N VAL A 136 -39.04 9.07 -15.93
CA VAL A 136 -39.00 8.57 -14.55
C VAL A 136 -40.36 8.04 -14.11
N ALA A 137 -41.46 8.77 -14.36
CA ALA A 137 -42.82 8.28 -14.07
C ALA A 137 -43.19 7.00 -14.83
N ALA A 138 -42.70 6.81 -16.06
CA ALA A 138 -42.90 5.58 -16.82
C ALA A 138 -42.10 4.36 -16.30
N VAL A 139 -41.17 4.58 -15.36
CA VAL A 139 -40.33 3.55 -14.72
C VAL A 139 -40.50 3.57 -13.19
N ALA A 140 -41.41 4.39 -12.65
CA ALA A 140 -41.56 4.62 -11.20
C ALA A 140 -41.91 3.33 -10.42
N ASP A 141 -42.76 2.48 -10.99
CA ASP A 141 -43.11 1.16 -10.43
C ASP A 141 -41.89 0.20 -10.35
N GLU A 142 -40.80 0.48 -11.07
CA GLU A 142 -39.52 -0.24 -10.97
C GLU A 142 -38.41 0.56 -10.23
N LEU A 143 -38.76 1.71 -9.64
CA LEU A 143 -37.86 2.58 -8.87
C LEU A 143 -38.23 2.63 -7.38
N GLU A 144 -39.10 1.74 -6.90
CA GLU A 144 -39.33 1.50 -5.46
C GLU A 144 -38.08 0.91 -4.77
N VAL A 145 -37.14 1.79 -4.43
CA VAL A 145 -36.13 1.51 -3.41
C VAL A 145 -36.87 1.33 -2.07
N ALA A 146 -36.60 0.23 -1.37
CA ALA A 146 -37.38 -0.20 -0.22
C ALA A 146 -37.47 0.87 0.89
N PRO A 147 -38.64 1.05 1.53
CA PRO A 147 -38.85 2.12 2.51
C PRO A 147 -37.94 1.92 3.73
N THR A 148 -37.02 2.86 3.94
CA THR A 148 -36.15 2.90 5.11
C THR A 148 -36.99 3.07 6.38
N ALA A 149 -36.97 2.07 7.26
CA ALA A 149 -37.86 2.03 8.41
C ALA A 149 -37.63 3.19 9.39
N SER A 150 -38.66 4.03 9.55
CA SER A 150 -38.80 4.97 10.66
C SER A 150 -40.12 4.72 11.38
N ASP A 151 -40.08 4.88 12.70
CA ASP A 151 -41.17 4.73 13.68
C ASP A 151 -41.82 3.34 13.84
N THR A 152 -41.46 2.67 14.94
CA THR A 152 -42.49 2.16 15.88
C THR A 152 -41.89 1.92 17.26
N THR A 153 -42.24 2.74 18.25
CA THR A 153 -41.93 2.45 19.66
C THR A 153 -42.98 1.56 20.31
N VAL A 154 -42.59 0.33 20.66
CA VAL A 154 -43.02 -0.48 21.85
C VAL A 154 -44.53 -0.65 22.11
N GLU A 155 -45.04 -1.90 21.99
CA GLU A 155 -45.81 -2.59 23.04
C GLU A 155 -46.10 -4.08 22.71
N GLY A 156 -46.40 -4.92 23.72
CA GLY A 156 -47.39 -6.02 23.55
C GLY A 156 -46.96 -7.49 23.32
N GLU A 157 -46.37 -8.13 24.33
CA GLU A 157 -46.53 -9.57 24.73
C GLU A 157 -46.60 -10.78 23.74
N ALA A 158 -45.69 -11.75 24.01
CA ALA A 158 -45.92 -13.20 24.19
C ALA A 158 -46.36 -14.14 23.04
N GLY A 159 -45.57 -15.22 22.78
CA GLY A 159 -45.98 -16.29 21.84
C GLY A 159 -45.02 -17.46 21.51
N ALA A 160 -44.14 -17.91 22.41
CA ALA A 160 -43.35 -19.15 22.19
C ALA A 160 -44.15 -20.41 22.62
N PRO A 161 -44.05 -21.58 21.93
CA PRO A 161 -42.83 -22.41 21.90
C PRO A 161 -42.52 -23.09 20.54
N GLY A 162 -41.35 -23.72 20.30
CA GLY A 162 -40.14 -23.89 21.12
C GLY A 162 -39.32 -25.14 20.72
N LEU A 163 -38.19 -25.38 21.42
CA LEU A 163 -37.26 -26.56 21.31
C LEU A 163 -36.44 -26.64 19.99
N GLY A 164 -35.14 -26.94 19.95
CA GLY A 164 -34.06 -27.10 20.96
C GLY A 164 -32.70 -26.84 20.27
N LEU A 165 -31.51 -26.79 20.89
CA LEU A 165 -30.90 -27.79 21.78
C LEU A 165 -29.63 -27.17 22.45
N PHE A 166 -29.42 -27.37 23.77
CA PHE A 166 -28.17 -27.46 24.60
C PHE A 166 -26.78 -26.98 24.06
N GLU A 167 -25.80 -26.48 24.85
CA GLU A 167 -25.69 -26.09 26.28
C GLU A 167 -24.32 -25.39 26.59
N THR A 168 -24.37 -24.09 26.91
CA THR A 168 -23.71 -23.27 27.97
C THR A 168 -22.31 -23.54 28.62
N VAL A 169 -21.68 -22.45 29.11
CA VAL A 169 -20.55 -22.34 30.11
C VAL A 169 -19.16 -22.73 29.54
N ASP A 170 -18.02 -22.04 29.77
CA ASP A 170 -17.56 -21.28 30.95
C ASP A 170 -16.64 -20.06 30.63
N SER A 171 -16.57 -19.10 31.56
CA SER A 171 -15.33 -18.43 32.01
C SER A 171 -15.65 -17.38 33.09
N ALA A 172 -15.38 -17.70 34.36
CA ALA A 172 -15.60 -16.80 35.49
C ALA A 172 -14.30 -16.18 36.03
N ALA A 173 -14.43 -14.93 36.50
CA ALA A 173 -13.75 -14.33 37.65
C ALA A 173 -12.21 -14.10 37.66
N VAL A 174 -11.86 -12.81 37.81
CA VAL A 174 -11.00 -12.25 38.88
C VAL A 174 -9.55 -12.77 39.04
N ASP A 175 -8.58 -11.88 38.83
CA ASP A 175 -7.79 -11.37 39.98
C ASP A 175 -7.27 -9.94 39.76
N SER A 176 -6.82 -9.26 40.83
CA SER A 176 -6.22 -7.92 40.77
C SER A 176 -5.02 -7.76 41.72
N ALA A 177 -3.93 -7.16 41.24
CA ALA A 177 -2.73 -6.89 42.03
C ALA A 177 -2.01 -5.59 41.59
N ALA A 178 -1.36 -4.92 42.55
CA ALA A 178 -0.44 -3.79 42.33
C ALA A 178 0.94 -4.29 41.80
N VAL A 179 2.00 -3.50 41.53
CA VAL A 179 2.62 -2.32 42.19
C VAL A 179 3.65 -1.68 41.20
N ASP A 180 4.25 -0.48 41.34
CA ASP A 180 4.21 0.61 42.34
C ASP A 180 4.69 1.95 41.70
N SER A 181 4.55 3.07 42.45
CA SER A 181 5.41 4.27 42.43
C SER A 181 5.39 5.25 41.23
N ALA A 182 5.87 6.52 41.32
CA ALA A 182 5.84 7.55 42.38
C ALA A 182 6.42 8.90 41.86
N ALA A 183 5.95 10.05 42.41
CA ALA A 183 6.41 11.44 42.15
C ALA A 183 6.15 11.96 40.70
N VAL A 184 6.08 13.27 40.40
CA VAL A 184 6.50 14.55 41.05
C VAL A 184 5.31 15.54 40.92
N ASP A 185 4.66 16.08 41.96
CA ASP A 185 5.01 17.09 42.98
C ASP A 185 4.99 18.58 42.55
N SER A 186 4.08 19.36 43.18
CA SER A 186 3.93 20.85 43.21
C SER A 186 3.72 21.62 41.88
N ALA A 187 2.96 22.73 41.75
CA ALA A 187 1.88 23.42 42.50
C ALA A 187 1.28 24.52 41.55
N ALA A 188 0.42 25.52 41.87
CA ALA A 188 -0.20 26.02 43.11
C ALA A 188 -1.44 26.93 42.84
N VAL A 189 -2.40 26.95 43.79
CA VAL A 189 -3.11 28.15 44.36
C VAL A 189 -4.07 29.03 43.50
N ASP A 190 -5.34 29.09 43.99
CA ASP A 190 -6.41 30.13 43.83
C ASP A 190 -6.99 30.46 42.43
N SER A 191 -8.25 30.89 42.25
CA SER A 191 -9.32 31.30 43.19
C SER A 191 -10.72 31.30 42.53
N ALA A 192 -11.75 31.58 43.33
CA ALA A 192 -13.06 32.17 42.95
C ALA A 192 -14.01 31.39 42.00
N ALA A 193 -15.08 30.85 42.59
CA ALA A 193 -16.37 30.70 41.90
C ALA A 193 -17.15 32.04 41.90
N VAL A 194 -18.23 32.14 41.12
CA VAL A 194 -19.61 32.41 41.58
C VAL A 194 -20.56 32.60 40.39
N ASP A 195 -21.62 31.79 40.40
CA ASP A 195 -23.02 32.01 39.98
C ASP A 195 -23.39 33.10 38.94
N SER A 196 -24.27 32.72 38.01
CA SER A 196 -24.88 33.63 37.02
C SER A 196 -26.40 33.40 36.90
N ALA A 197 -27.15 33.91 37.87
CA ALA A 197 -28.61 33.99 37.79
C ALA A 197 -29.06 35.12 36.84
N ALA A 198 -30.25 34.96 36.25
CA ALA A 198 -30.79 35.86 35.23
C ALA A 198 -31.27 37.22 35.77
N PHE A 199 -31.32 38.22 34.89
CA PHE A 199 -32.24 39.36 35.02
C PHE A 199 -32.80 39.78 33.65
N ASP A 200 -33.92 40.51 33.69
CA ASP A 200 -34.89 40.74 32.61
C ASP A 200 -35.00 42.24 32.22
N SER A 201 -35.79 42.51 31.19
CA SER A 201 -36.43 43.78 30.80
C SER A 201 -35.71 44.71 29.79
N ALA A 202 -36.21 44.66 28.54
CA ALA A 202 -36.97 45.72 27.83
C ALA A 202 -36.36 47.15 27.64
N ALA A 203 -36.83 48.03 26.74
CA ALA A 203 -38.06 48.05 25.92
C ALA A 203 -37.96 49.01 24.70
N VAL A 204 -38.84 48.81 23.69
CA VAL A 204 -39.35 49.75 22.63
C VAL A 204 -38.34 50.47 21.69
N ASP A 205 -38.71 50.94 20.48
CA ASP A 205 -40.04 51.30 19.92
C ASP A 205 -40.24 50.91 18.42
N SER A 206 -41.48 51.12 17.95
CA SER A 206 -42.12 50.98 16.63
C SER A 206 -41.42 51.67 15.43
N VAL A 207 -41.78 51.54 14.14
CA VAL A 207 -43.06 51.31 13.41
C VAL A 207 -42.76 50.55 12.08
N GLY A 208 -43.60 49.73 11.44
CA GLY A 208 -44.97 49.26 11.77
C GLY A 208 -46.00 49.45 10.63
N ALA A 209 -45.99 48.63 9.56
CA ALA A 209 -46.97 48.68 8.45
C ALA A 209 -47.37 47.29 7.93
N VAL A 210 -48.67 46.97 7.92
CA VAL A 210 -49.26 45.80 7.23
C VAL A 210 -50.27 46.33 6.21
N ALA A 211 -50.14 45.92 4.95
CA ALA A 211 -51.07 46.28 3.88
C ALA A 211 -51.53 45.02 3.15
N THR A 212 -52.84 44.81 3.09
CA THR A 212 -53.47 43.68 2.39
C THR A 212 -53.66 43.99 0.91
N ALA A 213 -53.18 43.11 0.04
CA ALA A 213 -53.66 42.94 -1.33
C ALA A 213 -53.90 41.42 -1.49
N ASP A 214 -55.15 40.94 -1.50
CA ASP A 214 -56.21 41.10 -2.50
C ASP A 214 -56.08 40.06 -3.63
N SER A 215 -57.21 39.43 -3.98
CA SER A 215 -57.26 38.13 -4.66
C SER A 215 -57.92 38.21 -6.03
N VAL A 216 -57.13 38.01 -7.09
CA VAL A 216 -57.56 37.95 -8.48
C VAL A 216 -57.06 36.61 -9.06
N PRO A 217 -57.87 35.88 -9.85
CA PRO A 217 -57.83 34.41 -9.87
C PRO A 217 -56.72 33.79 -10.73
N PRO A 218 -56.41 32.50 -10.55
CA PRO A 218 -55.53 31.75 -11.45
C PRO A 218 -56.21 31.59 -12.82
N ASP A 219 -55.70 32.31 -13.83
CA ASP A 219 -56.18 32.14 -15.20
C ASP A 219 -55.54 30.90 -15.85
N THR A 220 -56.32 30.20 -16.67
CA THR A 220 -56.12 28.79 -17.00
C THR A 220 -54.94 28.50 -17.93
N ALA A 221 -54.00 27.67 -17.45
CA ALA A 221 -52.99 27.00 -18.26
C ALA A 221 -52.99 25.48 -17.99
N ALA A 222 -54.15 24.83 -18.06
CA ALA A 222 -54.30 23.39 -17.85
C ALA A 222 -53.59 22.60 -18.96
N GLY A 223 -52.46 21.94 -18.63
CA GLY A 223 -51.65 21.23 -19.62
C GLY A 223 -50.55 20.35 -19.00
N ALA A 224 -50.90 19.09 -18.71
CA ALA A 224 -50.00 18.02 -18.27
C ALA A 224 -49.32 18.23 -16.90
N GLU A 225 -50.11 18.15 -15.84
CA GLU A 225 -49.64 17.69 -14.52
C GLU A 225 -49.25 16.21 -14.62
N GLY A 226 -48.02 15.95 -15.07
CA GLY A 226 -47.32 14.70 -14.77
C GLY A 226 -46.62 14.82 -13.43
N GLU A 227 -46.46 13.71 -12.71
CA GLU A 227 -45.78 13.70 -11.41
C GLU A 227 -44.33 14.17 -11.56
N GLN A 228 -43.95 15.20 -10.81
CA GLN A 228 -42.64 15.86 -10.87
C GLN A 228 -41.58 15.06 -10.08
N LEU A 229 -41.50 13.76 -10.34
CA LEU A 229 -40.74 12.80 -9.54
C LEU A 229 -39.23 13.07 -9.55
N PHE A 230 -38.71 13.66 -10.63
CA PHE A 230 -37.29 14.03 -10.76
C PHE A 230 -37.09 15.51 -10.45
N SER A 231 -37.89 16.40 -11.05
CA SER A 231 -37.68 17.84 -10.93
C SER A 231 -38.00 18.42 -9.55
N ALA A 232 -38.92 17.83 -8.77
CA ALA A 232 -39.20 18.28 -7.40
C ALA A 232 -38.06 18.01 -6.41
N ARG A 233 -37.10 17.13 -6.77
CA ARG A 233 -35.92 16.75 -5.96
C ARG A 233 -34.68 17.60 -6.26
N LEU A 234 -34.77 18.52 -7.23
CA LEU A 234 -33.69 19.41 -7.63
C LEU A 234 -33.98 20.85 -7.16
N ALA A 235 -33.39 21.25 -6.04
CA ALA A 235 -33.34 22.67 -5.69
C ALA A 235 -32.28 23.40 -6.56
N PRO A 236 -32.48 24.67 -6.94
CA PRO A 236 -31.45 25.43 -7.65
C PRO A 236 -30.27 25.75 -6.70
N GLY A 237 -29.05 25.45 -7.14
CA GLY A 237 -27.81 25.80 -6.46
C GLY A 237 -27.18 27.10 -6.96
N GLY A 238 -26.15 27.56 -6.26
CA GLY A 238 -25.37 28.74 -6.65
C GLY A 238 -26.20 30.02 -6.79
N ALA A 239 -25.83 30.89 -7.73
CA ALA A 239 -26.47 32.17 -7.98
C ALA A 239 -27.73 32.09 -8.87
N GLY A 240 -28.49 30.99 -8.81
CA GLY A 240 -29.85 30.90 -9.37
C GLY A 240 -29.95 30.91 -10.91
N GLY A 241 -28.93 30.41 -11.60
CA GLY A 241 -28.89 30.33 -13.08
C GLY A 241 -27.70 29.55 -13.64
N GLU A 242 -26.63 29.45 -12.87
CA GLU A 242 -25.57 28.44 -13.01
C GLU A 242 -26.17 27.02 -12.96
N GLY A 243 -25.66 26.08 -13.77
CA GLY A 243 -26.16 24.69 -13.82
C GLY A 243 -25.77 23.81 -12.64
N VAL A 244 -25.90 24.34 -11.43
CA VAL A 244 -25.71 23.63 -10.17
C VAL A 244 -27.08 23.38 -9.56
N PHE A 245 -27.34 22.15 -9.15
CA PHE A 245 -28.54 21.72 -8.46
C PHE A 245 -28.15 21.15 -7.08
N LEU A 246 -29.02 21.33 -6.11
CA LEU A 246 -28.86 20.87 -4.73
C LEU A 246 -29.91 19.78 -4.46
N VAL A 247 -29.44 18.63 -3.99
CA VAL A 247 -30.24 17.42 -3.79
C VAL A 247 -30.12 16.97 -2.34
N LEU A 248 -31.24 16.68 -1.68
CA LEU A 248 -31.24 16.12 -0.33
C LEU A 248 -30.59 14.72 -0.34
N ASN A 249 -29.75 14.39 0.64
CA ASN A 249 -29.03 13.11 0.65
C ASN A 249 -29.95 11.87 0.62
N GLU A 250 -31.20 12.00 1.07
CA GLU A 250 -32.23 10.96 1.00
C GLU A 250 -32.73 10.67 -0.43
N ASP A 251 -32.66 11.66 -1.34
CA ASP A 251 -33.10 11.55 -2.73
C ASP A 251 -32.00 11.13 -3.71
N VAL A 252 -30.72 11.22 -3.31
CA VAL A 252 -29.56 10.87 -4.16
C VAL A 252 -29.65 9.44 -4.73
N PRO A 253 -29.95 8.37 -3.94
CA PRO A 253 -30.03 7.00 -4.49
C PRO A 253 -31.17 6.81 -5.51
N PHE A 254 -32.27 7.53 -5.34
CA PHE A 254 -33.38 7.55 -6.30
C PHE A 254 -32.94 8.22 -7.61
N LEU A 255 -32.28 9.37 -7.54
CA LEU A 255 -31.82 10.09 -8.73
C LEU A 255 -30.67 9.36 -9.45
N GLU A 256 -29.76 8.70 -8.73
CA GLU A 256 -28.73 7.81 -9.31
C GLU A 256 -29.36 6.64 -10.07
N SER A 257 -30.29 5.91 -9.44
CA SER A 257 -30.98 4.78 -10.09
C SER A 257 -31.86 5.21 -11.26
N ALA A 258 -32.42 6.42 -11.24
CA ALA A 258 -33.12 7.01 -12.37
C ALA A 258 -32.16 7.41 -13.52
N LEU A 259 -31.04 8.08 -13.23
CA LEU A 259 -30.05 8.49 -14.24
C LEU A 259 -29.33 7.30 -14.89
N ALA A 260 -29.24 6.16 -14.21
CA ALA A 260 -28.74 4.91 -14.77
C ALA A 260 -29.67 4.26 -15.82
N ARG A 261 -30.95 4.68 -15.93
CA ARG A 261 -31.92 4.08 -16.87
C ARG A 261 -31.73 4.60 -18.31
N PRO A 262 -31.65 3.71 -19.33
CA PRO A 262 -31.56 4.12 -20.74
C PRO A 262 -32.69 5.03 -21.20
N GLU A 263 -33.88 4.91 -20.62
CA GLU A 263 -35.06 5.72 -20.91
C GLU A 263 -34.83 7.20 -20.53
N VAL A 264 -34.19 7.44 -19.39
CA VAL A 264 -33.86 8.79 -18.89
C VAL A 264 -32.71 9.38 -19.70
N GLN A 265 -31.64 8.60 -19.93
CA GLN A 265 -30.48 9.01 -20.73
C GLN A 265 -30.88 9.45 -22.16
N GLN A 266 -31.85 8.78 -22.78
CA GLN A 266 -32.40 9.18 -24.10
C GLN A 266 -33.18 10.51 -24.09
N THR A 267 -33.58 11.03 -22.92
CA THR A 267 -34.27 12.33 -22.80
C THR A 267 -33.34 13.51 -22.50
N MET A 268 -32.07 13.25 -22.18
CA MET A 268 -31.06 14.28 -21.93
C MET A 268 -30.78 15.14 -23.18
N PRO A 269 -30.33 16.40 -23.02
CA PRO A 269 -29.79 17.17 -24.14
C PRO A 269 -28.49 16.51 -24.64
N ARG A 270 -28.12 16.75 -25.91
CA ARG A 270 -26.86 16.22 -26.48
C ARG A 270 -25.71 17.17 -26.20
N GLY A 271 -24.54 16.66 -25.87
CA GLY A 271 -23.38 17.47 -25.54
C GLY A 271 -23.30 17.85 -24.06
N VAL A 272 -24.20 17.36 -23.20
CA VAL A 272 -24.17 17.61 -21.76
C VAL A 272 -24.37 16.34 -20.93
N GLU A 273 -23.67 16.25 -19.82
CA GLU A 273 -23.78 15.20 -18.81
C GLU A 273 -24.14 15.76 -17.43
N LEU A 274 -24.60 14.89 -16.53
CA LEU A 274 -24.87 15.22 -15.13
C LEU A 274 -23.84 14.51 -14.24
N ARG A 275 -23.10 15.27 -13.44
CA ARG A 275 -22.05 14.76 -12.53
C ARG A 275 -22.30 15.19 -11.10
N TRP A 276 -22.20 14.25 -10.17
CA TRP A 276 -22.29 14.53 -8.74
C TRP A 276 -21.02 15.18 -8.20
N GLY A 277 -21.16 16.08 -7.21
CA GLY A 277 -20.06 16.54 -6.39
C GLY A 277 -19.55 15.48 -5.42
N LEU A 278 -18.39 15.73 -4.82
CA LEU A 278 -17.80 14.92 -3.75
C LEU A 278 -18.78 14.63 -2.60
N ASP A 279 -18.65 13.46 -2.00
CA ASP A 279 -19.42 13.04 -0.83
C ASP A 279 -19.19 13.94 0.41
N SER A 280 -18.06 14.64 0.49
CA SER A 280 -17.70 15.54 1.61
C SER A 280 -18.65 16.73 1.77
N ASP A 281 -19.19 17.27 0.66
CA ASP A 281 -20.18 18.35 0.69
C ASP A 281 -21.49 17.85 1.33
N SER A 282 -21.80 16.58 1.11
CA SER A 282 -22.97 15.89 1.65
C SER A 282 -22.84 15.64 3.16
N GLU A 283 -21.66 15.21 3.65
CA GLU A 283 -21.43 14.96 5.07
C GLU A 283 -21.55 16.24 5.92
N THR A 284 -21.13 17.40 5.40
CA THR A 284 -21.19 18.67 6.13
C THR A 284 -22.53 19.37 6.06
N THR A 285 -23.35 19.08 5.05
CA THR A 285 -24.51 19.93 4.68
C THR A 285 -25.84 19.17 4.60
N GLY A 286 -25.82 17.83 4.56
CA GLY A 286 -27.01 17.00 4.34
C GLY A 286 -27.55 17.05 2.90
N VAL A 287 -26.80 17.67 1.99
CA VAL A 287 -27.18 18.01 0.62
C VAL A 287 -26.00 17.74 -0.31
N ARG A 288 -26.23 17.05 -1.43
CA ARG A 288 -25.23 16.80 -2.47
C ARG A 288 -25.44 17.75 -3.65
N SER A 289 -24.34 18.30 -4.16
CA SER A 289 -24.34 19.11 -5.39
C SER A 289 -24.40 18.20 -6.63
N LEU A 290 -25.21 18.58 -7.62
CA LEU A 290 -25.32 17.94 -8.93
C LEU A 290 -25.06 19.00 -10.01
N TYR A 291 -24.11 18.75 -10.90
CA TYR A 291 -23.65 19.71 -11.91
C TYR A 291 -24.04 19.27 -13.32
N LEU A 292 -24.53 20.21 -14.13
CA LEU A 292 -24.75 20.05 -15.56
C LEU A 292 -23.51 20.51 -16.33
N LEU A 293 -22.80 19.58 -16.96
CA LEU A 293 -21.48 19.81 -17.55
C LEU A 293 -21.44 19.48 -19.04
N ASP A 294 -20.48 20.04 -19.79
CA ASP A 294 -20.19 19.64 -21.17
C ASP A 294 -19.70 18.17 -21.25
N GLU A 295 -20.30 17.39 -22.16
CA GLU A 295 -19.94 15.99 -22.49
C GLU A 295 -18.52 15.87 -23.10
N GLU A 296 -18.03 16.93 -23.78
CA GLU A 296 -16.64 17.02 -24.25
C GLU A 296 -15.76 17.82 -23.27
N PRO A 297 -14.82 17.20 -22.54
CA PRO A 297 -13.96 17.93 -21.60
C PRO A 297 -12.97 18.85 -22.32
N LEU A 298 -12.86 20.08 -21.81
CA LEU A 298 -12.02 21.14 -22.36
C LEU A 298 -10.53 20.75 -22.38
N ILE A 299 -10.05 20.10 -21.32
CA ILE A 299 -8.70 19.54 -21.21
C ILE A 299 -8.66 18.44 -20.14
N THR A 300 -7.77 17.47 -20.31
CA THR A 300 -7.56 16.33 -19.39
C THR A 300 -6.19 16.39 -18.71
N GLY A 301 -6.02 15.59 -17.65
CA GLY A 301 -4.77 15.45 -16.90
C GLY A 301 -3.56 14.98 -17.74
N GLU A 302 -3.76 14.39 -18.92
CA GLU A 302 -2.68 14.00 -19.86
C GLU A 302 -1.74 15.17 -20.20
N TYR A 303 -2.25 16.41 -20.13
CA TYR A 303 -1.50 17.60 -20.46
C TYR A 303 -0.68 18.18 -19.30
N LEU A 304 -0.80 17.66 -18.08
CA LEU A 304 -0.02 18.10 -16.92
C LEU A 304 1.48 17.86 -17.09
N THR A 305 2.28 18.55 -16.28
CA THR A 305 3.75 18.45 -16.27
C THR A 305 4.31 18.58 -14.85
N ASP A 306 3.66 19.36 -13.98
CA ASP A 306 3.89 19.35 -12.52
C ASP A 306 2.60 19.74 -11.78
N ALA A 307 2.48 19.33 -10.52
CA ALA A 307 1.43 19.70 -9.59
C ALA A 307 2.01 19.79 -8.16
N GLN A 308 1.81 20.90 -7.46
CA GLN A 308 2.41 21.17 -6.15
C GLN A 308 1.38 21.72 -5.16
N ALA A 309 1.30 21.10 -3.99
CA ALA A 309 0.53 21.63 -2.87
C ALA A 309 1.29 22.77 -2.19
N GLN A 310 0.59 23.88 -1.96
CA GLN A 310 1.08 25.04 -1.21
C GLN A 310 -0.03 25.54 -0.29
N ARG A 311 0.29 26.48 0.60
CA ARG A 311 -0.73 27.31 1.27
C ARG A 311 -0.74 28.67 0.61
N ASP A 312 -1.93 29.21 0.34
CA ASP A 312 -2.05 30.60 -0.06
C ASP A 312 -1.53 31.52 1.06
N LEU A 313 -0.85 32.59 0.65
CA LEU A 313 -0.21 33.57 1.53
C LEU A 313 -1.20 34.62 2.08
N GLN A 314 -2.43 34.71 1.55
CA GLN A 314 -3.43 35.70 1.97
C GLN A 314 -4.48 35.08 2.91
N LEU A 315 -5.02 33.92 2.55
CA LEU A 315 -6.10 33.23 3.23
C LEU A 315 -5.63 32.02 4.06
N GLY A 316 -4.39 31.56 3.88
CA GLY A 316 -3.81 30.40 4.59
C GLY A 316 -4.38 29.03 4.17
N GLN A 317 -5.35 29.03 3.26
CA GLN A 317 -6.00 27.85 2.70
C GLN A 317 -5.02 27.01 1.88
N PRO A 318 -5.18 25.68 1.81
CA PRO A 318 -4.39 24.86 0.91
C PRO A 318 -4.83 25.07 -0.55
N ILE A 319 -3.86 25.04 -1.45
CA ILE A 319 -4.05 25.17 -2.90
C ILE A 319 -3.12 24.17 -3.61
N VAL A 320 -3.57 23.62 -4.74
CA VAL A 320 -2.73 22.82 -5.64
C VAL A 320 -2.45 23.63 -6.89
N LEU A 321 -1.21 24.12 -7.02
CA LEU A 321 -0.73 24.77 -8.24
C LEU A 321 -0.42 23.69 -9.28
N PHE A 322 -0.82 23.88 -10.52
CA PHE A 322 -0.53 22.95 -11.61
C PHE A 322 0.08 23.67 -12.82
N GLU A 323 0.97 22.99 -13.53
CA GLU A 323 1.55 23.45 -14.80
C GLU A 323 1.27 22.45 -15.92
N PHE A 324 0.63 22.93 -16.99
CA PHE A 324 0.42 22.18 -18.22
C PHE A 324 1.63 22.27 -19.14
N ASN A 325 1.76 21.32 -20.07
CA ASN A 325 2.70 21.44 -21.18
C ASN A 325 2.28 22.54 -22.18
N ARG A 326 3.21 22.96 -23.04
CA ARG A 326 3.01 24.01 -24.08
C ARG A 326 1.94 23.71 -25.15
N ARG A 327 1.33 22.52 -25.17
CA ARG A 327 0.12 22.23 -25.97
C ARG A 327 -1.13 22.43 -25.12
N GLY A 328 -1.16 21.85 -23.91
CA GLY A 328 -2.27 21.98 -22.97
C GLY A 328 -2.59 23.43 -22.60
N GLY A 329 -1.56 24.22 -22.25
CA GLY A 329 -1.74 25.64 -21.92
C GLY A 329 -2.41 26.47 -23.02
N ARG A 330 -2.20 26.12 -24.31
CA ARG A 330 -2.85 26.78 -25.48
C ARG A 330 -4.22 26.20 -25.84
N ILE A 331 -4.66 25.13 -25.17
CA ILE A 331 -6.03 24.65 -25.21
C ILE A 331 -6.80 25.36 -24.09
N PHE A 332 -6.28 25.30 -22.87
CA PHE A 332 -6.85 25.93 -21.68
C PHE A 332 -6.98 27.46 -21.82
N GLU A 333 -5.97 28.14 -22.37
CA GLU A 333 -6.00 29.58 -22.68
C GLU A 333 -7.17 29.96 -23.60
N ARG A 334 -7.47 29.15 -24.62
CA ARG A 334 -8.59 29.44 -25.53
C ARG A 334 -9.95 29.09 -24.91
N GLY A 335 -10.02 28.00 -24.14
CA GLY A 335 -11.24 27.59 -23.45
C GLY A 335 -11.66 28.57 -22.36
N THR A 336 -10.74 28.92 -21.45
CA THR A 336 -10.99 29.90 -20.39
C THR A 336 -11.25 31.29 -20.96
N GLY A 337 -10.50 31.72 -21.98
CA GLY A 337 -10.71 32.99 -22.65
C GLY A 337 -12.06 33.12 -23.37
N ALA A 338 -12.72 32.02 -23.72
CA ALA A 338 -14.07 32.00 -24.29
C ALA A 338 -15.19 31.91 -23.23
N ASN A 339 -14.86 31.51 -22.00
CA ASN A 339 -15.81 31.19 -20.92
C ASN A 339 -15.62 32.06 -19.66
N VAL A 340 -14.98 33.23 -19.77
CA VAL A 340 -14.78 34.15 -18.64
C VAL A 340 -16.13 34.55 -18.04
N GLY A 341 -16.32 34.30 -16.74
CA GLY A 341 -17.58 34.48 -16.01
C GLY A 341 -18.40 33.20 -15.80
N ASN A 342 -18.13 32.11 -16.54
CA ASN A 342 -18.77 30.81 -16.32
C ASN A 342 -18.06 30.03 -15.19
N LEU A 343 -18.75 29.04 -14.60
CA LEU A 343 -18.12 28.05 -13.72
C LEU A 343 -17.35 27.01 -14.55
N MET A 344 -16.20 26.58 -14.04
CA MET A 344 -15.44 25.43 -14.59
C MET A 344 -15.45 24.30 -13.57
N ALA A 345 -16.07 23.18 -13.90
CA ALA A 345 -15.99 21.98 -13.08
C ALA A 345 -14.62 21.32 -13.24
N ILE A 346 -13.98 21.07 -12.10
CA ILE A 346 -12.77 20.26 -11.97
C ILE A 346 -13.26 18.86 -11.59
N VAL A 347 -13.28 17.95 -12.56
CA VAL A 347 -13.78 16.58 -12.39
C VAL A 347 -12.60 15.66 -12.10
N LEU A 348 -12.72 14.80 -11.10
CA LEU A 348 -11.74 13.79 -10.75
C LEU A 348 -12.48 12.47 -10.53
N ASP A 349 -12.10 11.43 -11.28
CA ASP A 349 -12.68 10.08 -11.14
C ASP A 349 -14.23 10.09 -11.17
N GLU A 350 -14.77 10.77 -12.17
CA GLU A 350 -16.20 10.94 -12.46
C GLU A 350 -17.03 11.75 -11.44
N GLN A 351 -16.41 12.27 -10.36
CA GLN A 351 -17.03 13.23 -9.43
C GLN A 351 -16.49 14.66 -9.62
N VAL A 352 -17.32 15.67 -9.38
CA VAL A 352 -16.90 17.09 -9.38
C VAL A 352 -16.19 17.40 -8.06
N PHE A 353 -14.89 17.68 -8.15
CA PHE A 353 -14.06 18.07 -7.02
C PHE A 353 -14.34 19.51 -6.56
N SER A 354 -14.48 20.43 -7.52
CA SER A 354 -14.89 21.83 -7.26
C SER A 354 -15.33 22.50 -8.56
N ALA A 355 -16.05 23.62 -8.45
CA ALA A 355 -16.53 24.40 -9.59
C ALA A 355 -16.26 25.91 -9.45
N PRO A 356 -15.00 26.39 -9.51
CA PRO A 356 -14.68 27.82 -9.44
C PRO A 356 -15.13 28.62 -10.69
N ILE A 357 -15.42 29.91 -10.49
CA ILE A 357 -15.72 30.87 -11.58
C ILE A 357 -14.44 31.24 -12.33
N ILE A 358 -14.48 31.22 -13.67
CA ILE A 358 -13.38 31.67 -14.54
C ILE A 358 -13.28 33.20 -14.47
N GLN A 359 -12.46 33.72 -13.54
CA GLN A 359 -12.26 35.17 -13.37
C GLN A 359 -11.50 35.83 -14.54
N SER A 360 -10.61 35.08 -15.20
CA SER A 360 -9.79 35.57 -16.31
C SER A 360 -9.26 34.42 -17.17
N GLN A 361 -8.61 34.75 -18.29
CA GLN A 361 -7.98 33.79 -19.19
C GLN A 361 -6.75 33.12 -18.55
N ILE A 362 -6.78 31.80 -18.35
CA ILE A 362 -5.73 31.04 -17.67
C ILE A 362 -4.86 30.33 -18.71
N GLY A 363 -3.55 30.61 -18.67
CA GLY A 363 -2.58 30.10 -19.65
C GLY A 363 -2.03 28.72 -19.31
N THR A 364 -0.72 28.65 -19.03
CA THR A 364 0.01 27.40 -18.81
C THR A 364 0.03 26.94 -17.35
N ARG A 365 -0.31 27.82 -16.40
CA ARG A 365 -0.37 27.55 -14.95
C ARG A 365 -1.73 27.92 -14.41
N GLY A 366 -2.24 27.13 -13.46
CA GLY A 366 -3.44 27.42 -12.70
C GLY A 366 -3.31 26.97 -11.24
N GLN A 367 -4.37 27.19 -10.46
CA GLN A 367 -4.51 26.71 -9.09
C GLN A 367 -5.86 26.02 -8.89
N ILE A 368 -5.89 24.99 -8.05
CA ILE A 368 -7.09 24.36 -7.52
C ILE A 368 -7.19 24.76 -6.05
N GLU A 369 -8.32 25.33 -5.64
CA GLU A 369 -8.56 25.78 -4.27
C GLU A 369 -9.19 24.66 -3.44
N MET A 370 -8.53 24.28 -2.34
CA MET A 370 -8.88 23.11 -1.54
C MET A 370 -9.74 23.53 -0.35
N ALA A 371 -10.94 24.04 -0.63
CA ALA A 371 -11.91 24.48 0.38
C ALA A 371 -12.18 23.36 1.40
N GLY A 372 -12.26 23.72 2.70
CA GLY A 372 -12.49 22.78 3.82
C GLY A 372 -11.38 21.75 4.10
N SER A 373 -10.49 21.48 3.14
CA SER A 373 -9.53 20.38 3.19
C SER A 373 -8.23 20.72 3.91
N GLY A 374 -7.51 19.68 4.35
CA GLY A 374 -6.17 19.79 4.91
C GLY A 374 -5.07 19.98 3.84
N ILE A 375 -3.91 20.50 4.26
CA ILE A 375 -2.71 20.59 3.40
C ILE A 375 -2.18 19.20 2.98
N GLU A 376 -2.47 18.17 3.77
CA GLU A 376 -2.16 16.77 3.44
C GLU A 376 -3.00 16.26 2.27
N ALA A 377 -4.33 16.46 2.29
CA ALA A 377 -5.20 16.12 1.17
C ALA A 377 -4.82 16.87 -0.12
N ALA A 378 -4.35 18.12 -0.01
CA ALA A 378 -3.81 18.87 -1.14
C ALA A 378 -2.49 18.26 -1.65
N SER A 379 -1.62 17.78 -0.75
CA SER A 379 -0.37 17.09 -1.09
C SER A 379 -0.64 15.77 -1.80
N ASP A 380 -1.61 15.00 -1.34
CA ASP A 380 -2.02 13.74 -1.95
C ASP A 380 -2.68 13.95 -3.32
N LEU A 381 -3.52 14.98 -3.48
CA LEU A 381 -4.04 15.35 -4.79
C LEU A 381 -2.91 15.76 -5.74
N ALA A 382 -1.98 16.62 -5.30
CA ALA A 382 -0.85 17.06 -6.12
C ALA A 382 0.05 15.88 -6.57
N LEU A 383 0.34 14.95 -5.67
CA LEU A 383 1.10 13.72 -5.91
C LEU A 383 0.38 12.79 -6.90
N VAL A 384 -0.90 12.55 -6.68
CA VAL A 384 -1.76 11.72 -7.56
C VAL A 384 -1.88 12.33 -8.97
N LEU A 385 -2.00 13.66 -9.08
CA LEU A 385 -2.03 14.37 -10.36
C LEU A 385 -0.68 14.39 -11.09
N ARG A 386 0.46 14.50 -10.38
CA ARG A 386 1.81 14.48 -10.99
C ARG A 386 2.19 13.08 -11.49
N ALA A 387 1.85 12.04 -10.76
CA ALA A 387 2.06 10.66 -11.21
C ALA A 387 1.13 10.25 -12.37
N GLY A 388 -0.02 10.92 -12.51
CA GLY A 388 -0.95 10.77 -13.61
C GLY A 388 -2.03 9.70 -13.40
N ALA A 389 -2.92 9.61 -14.39
CA ALA A 389 -4.05 8.69 -14.38
C ALA A 389 -3.63 7.22 -14.61
N LEU A 390 -4.29 6.31 -13.89
CA LEU A 390 -4.24 4.88 -14.20
C LEU A 390 -4.96 4.62 -15.55
N PRO A 391 -4.49 3.68 -16.38
CA PRO A 391 -5.10 3.41 -17.69
C PRO A 391 -6.44 2.68 -17.63
N ALA A 392 -6.78 2.13 -16.46
CA ALA A 392 -8.02 1.43 -16.12
C ALA A 392 -8.12 1.37 -14.58
N PRO A 393 -9.32 1.23 -13.99
CA PRO A 393 -9.49 1.04 -12.54
C PRO A 393 -8.84 -0.26 -12.05
N ILE A 394 -8.46 -0.28 -10.77
CA ILE A 394 -7.68 -1.35 -10.14
C ILE A 394 -8.34 -1.76 -8.83
N ASP A 395 -8.59 -3.06 -8.67
CA ASP A 395 -9.14 -3.64 -7.44
C ASP A 395 -8.04 -4.26 -6.56
N ILE A 396 -8.21 -4.14 -5.25
CA ILE A 396 -7.35 -4.81 -4.26
C ILE A 396 -7.90 -6.22 -4.04
N VAL A 397 -7.27 -7.22 -4.64
CA VAL A 397 -7.70 -8.63 -4.59
C VAL A 397 -7.17 -9.35 -3.35
N GLU A 398 -6.01 -8.93 -2.83
CA GLU A 398 -5.48 -9.45 -1.57
C GLU A 398 -4.75 -8.36 -0.79
N GLU A 399 -5.05 -8.24 0.49
CA GLU A 399 -4.40 -7.31 1.42
C GLU A 399 -3.88 -8.10 2.64
N ARG A 400 -2.59 -7.94 2.93
CA ARG A 400 -1.94 -8.49 4.13
C ARG A 400 -1.11 -7.40 4.79
N SER A 401 -1.59 -6.84 5.91
CA SER A 401 -0.79 -5.97 6.78
C SER A 401 -0.17 -6.78 7.91
N VAL A 402 1.12 -6.58 8.15
CA VAL A 402 1.87 -7.17 9.28
C VAL A 402 2.31 -6.04 10.20
N GLY A 403 1.91 -6.12 11.47
CA GLY A 403 2.33 -5.14 12.48
C GLY A 403 3.82 -5.30 12.84
N PRO A 404 4.61 -4.22 12.95
CA PRO A 404 6.05 -4.30 13.25
C PRO A 404 6.41 -5.13 14.51
N SER A 405 5.54 -5.16 15.52
CA SER A 405 5.73 -5.98 16.73
C SER A 405 5.79 -7.48 16.44
N LEU A 406 4.95 -7.99 15.52
CA LEU A 406 4.95 -9.42 15.13
C LEU A 406 6.24 -9.79 14.40
N GLY A 407 6.82 -8.85 13.64
CA GLY A 407 8.14 -8.99 13.06
C GLY A 407 9.22 -9.06 14.14
N GLN A 408 9.21 -8.13 15.10
CA GLN A 408 10.18 -8.08 16.20
C GLN A 408 10.16 -9.33 17.09
N ASP A 409 8.98 -9.78 17.54
CA ASP A 409 8.84 -11.01 18.35
C ASP A 409 9.44 -12.23 17.63
N SER A 410 9.27 -12.27 16.30
CA SER A 410 9.76 -13.34 15.44
C SER A 410 11.26 -13.22 15.13
N ILE A 411 11.80 -12.00 15.02
CA ILE A 411 13.25 -11.72 14.97
C ILE A 411 13.90 -12.25 16.25
N ASP A 412 13.41 -11.85 17.43
CA ASP A 412 14.06 -12.17 18.70
C ASP A 412 13.99 -13.67 19.01
N SER A 413 12.85 -14.31 18.71
CA SER A 413 12.70 -15.77 18.76
C SER A 413 13.67 -16.49 17.80
N GLY A 414 13.81 -15.97 16.56
CA GLY A 414 14.72 -16.50 15.55
C GLY A 414 16.20 -16.35 15.93
N GLN A 415 16.59 -15.20 16.47
CA GLN A 415 17.94 -14.95 17.00
C GLN A 415 18.25 -15.89 18.17
N LEU A 416 17.35 -16.03 19.14
CA LEU A 416 17.52 -16.92 20.29
C LEU A 416 17.71 -18.38 19.84
N ALA A 417 16.85 -18.88 18.95
CA ALA A 417 16.96 -20.23 18.39
C ALA A 417 18.27 -20.42 17.61
N GLY A 418 18.65 -19.45 16.78
CA GLY A 418 19.90 -19.46 16.00
C GLY A 418 21.15 -19.48 16.88
N ILE A 419 21.19 -18.68 17.95
CA ILE A 419 22.31 -18.62 18.91
C ILE A 419 22.43 -19.94 19.68
N ILE A 420 21.32 -20.50 20.17
CA ILE A 420 21.32 -21.79 20.88
C ILE A 420 21.78 -22.93 19.96
N GLY A 421 21.27 -22.98 18.72
CA GLY A 421 21.68 -23.97 17.73
C GLY A 421 23.17 -23.86 17.38
N LEU A 422 23.66 -22.65 17.10
CA LEU A 422 25.06 -22.39 16.80
C LEU A 422 25.97 -22.77 17.97
N ALA A 423 25.60 -22.42 19.21
CA ALA A 423 26.38 -22.77 20.40
C ALA A 423 26.47 -24.29 20.61
N LEU A 424 25.37 -25.02 20.45
CA LEU A 424 25.33 -26.47 20.56
C LEU A 424 26.18 -27.14 19.48
N VAL A 425 26.12 -26.66 18.24
CA VAL A 425 26.97 -27.10 17.11
C VAL A 425 28.45 -26.85 17.40
N VAL A 426 28.82 -25.66 17.89
CA VAL A 426 30.21 -25.32 18.28
C VAL A 426 30.73 -26.26 19.39
N VAL A 427 29.92 -26.53 20.41
CA VAL A 427 30.27 -27.44 21.52
C VAL A 427 30.49 -28.87 21.02
N ILE A 428 29.59 -29.40 20.18
CA ILE A 428 29.74 -30.75 19.61
C ILE A 428 31.00 -30.83 18.73
N MET A 429 31.23 -29.84 17.87
CA MET A 429 32.39 -29.85 16.97
C MET A 429 33.72 -29.81 17.75
N ILE A 430 33.86 -28.91 18.72
CA ILE A 430 35.08 -28.82 19.54
C ILE A 430 35.24 -30.06 20.44
N GLY A 431 34.14 -30.62 20.97
CA GLY A 431 34.17 -31.82 21.80
C GLY A 431 34.61 -33.07 21.05
N TYR A 432 34.00 -33.34 19.88
CA TYR A 432 34.18 -34.59 19.13
C TYR A 432 35.34 -34.57 18.12
N TYR A 433 35.67 -33.40 17.56
CA TYR A 433 36.74 -33.22 16.57
C TYR A 433 37.93 -32.39 17.07
N ARG A 434 37.91 -31.97 18.35
CA ARG A 434 39.03 -31.31 19.05
C ARG A 434 39.59 -30.10 18.25
N VAL A 435 40.85 -30.19 17.82
CA VAL A 435 41.55 -29.13 17.09
C VAL A 435 40.99 -28.96 15.67
N SER A 436 40.54 -30.05 15.06
CA SER A 436 39.88 -30.05 13.75
C SER A 436 38.50 -29.40 13.83
N GLY A 437 37.76 -29.68 14.91
CA GLY A 437 36.52 -29.00 15.26
C GLY A 437 36.70 -27.49 15.43
N ALA A 438 37.75 -27.05 16.13
CA ALA A 438 38.07 -25.63 16.27
C ALA A 438 38.35 -24.94 14.92
N MET A 439 38.98 -25.63 13.95
CA MET A 439 39.14 -25.09 12.59
C MET A 439 37.82 -25.00 11.83
N ALA A 440 36.93 -25.99 11.98
CA ALA A 440 35.59 -25.94 11.40
C ALA A 440 34.79 -24.76 11.96
N VAL A 441 34.89 -24.45 13.25
CA VAL A 441 34.22 -23.29 13.86
C VAL A 441 34.74 -21.96 13.30
N VAL A 442 36.04 -21.82 13.04
CA VAL A 442 36.59 -20.62 12.36
C VAL A 442 36.13 -20.55 10.90
N ALA A 443 36.05 -21.68 10.20
CA ALA A 443 35.52 -21.76 8.84
C ALA A 443 34.00 -21.46 8.79
N LEU A 444 33.26 -21.81 9.84
CA LEU A 444 31.83 -21.52 10.01
C LEU A 444 31.58 -20.02 10.25
N ALA A 445 32.42 -19.35 11.04
CA ALA A 445 32.35 -17.90 11.23
C ALA A 445 32.61 -17.13 9.92
N LEU A 446 33.61 -17.55 9.13
CA LEU A 446 33.86 -17.00 7.78
C LEU A 446 32.72 -17.32 6.82
N TYR A 447 32.12 -18.51 6.91
CA TYR A 447 30.94 -18.88 6.13
C TYR A 447 29.75 -17.96 6.40
N VAL A 448 29.40 -17.68 7.66
CA VAL A 448 28.29 -16.77 8.00
C VAL A 448 28.57 -15.36 7.46
N LEU A 449 29.80 -14.86 7.58
CA LEU A 449 30.23 -13.59 6.96
C LEU A 449 30.03 -13.58 5.43
N PHE A 450 30.39 -14.67 4.74
CA PHE A 450 30.20 -14.78 3.29
C PHE A 450 28.72 -14.84 2.88
N VAL A 451 27.84 -15.48 3.67
CA VAL A 451 26.39 -15.49 3.40
C VAL A 451 25.78 -14.10 3.58
N MET A 452 26.08 -13.43 4.70
CA MET A 452 25.55 -12.09 4.99
C MET A 452 26.02 -11.05 3.95
N ALA A 453 27.29 -11.09 3.57
CA ALA A 453 27.83 -10.25 2.49
C ALA A 453 27.32 -10.64 1.09
N GLY A 454 26.96 -11.91 0.87
CA GLY A 454 26.31 -12.37 -0.35
C GLY A 454 24.91 -11.77 -0.52
N LEU A 455 24.11 -11.76 0.55
CA LEU A 455 22.78 -11.14 0.58
C LEU A 455 22.86 -9.63 0.36
N ALA A 456 23.72 -8.93 1.11
CA ALA A 456 23.99 -7.51 0.95
C ALA A 456 24.50 -7.16 -0.46
N GLY A 457 25.37 -8.01 -1.03
CA GLY A 457 25.97 -7.82 -2.35
C GLY A 457 24.98 -7.85 -3.52
N ILE A 458 23.78 -8.42 -3.32
CA ILE A 458 22.70 -8.45 -4.32
C ILE A 458 21.42 -7.72 -3.87
N ASN A 459 21.46 -7.02 -2.73
CA ASN A 459 20.32 -6.34 -2.10
C ASN A 459 19.12 -7.30 -1.87
N ALA A 460 19.38 -8.51 -1.39
CA ALA A 460 18.33 -9.50 -1.12
C ALA A 460 17.72 -9.32 0.28
N ALA A 461 16.40 -9.12 0.33
CA ALA A 461 15.64 -9.03 1.56
C ALA A 461 15.73 -10.31 2.41
N LEU A 462 16.20 -10.18 3.66
CA LEU A 462 16.16 -11.24 4.66
C LEU A 462 14.74 -11.35 5.23
N THR A 463 14.07 -12.48 5.02
CA THR A 463 12.68 -12.74 5.49
C THR A 463 12.66 -13.68 6.70
N LEU A 464 11.51 -13.92 7.33
CA LEU A 464 11.41 -14.92 8.41
C LEU A 464 11.79 -16.34 7.93
N PRO A 465 11.24 -16.84 6.79
CA PRO A 465 11.78 -18.02 6.14
C PRO A 465 13.26 -17.88 5.78
N GLY A 466 13.71 -16.71 5.34
CA GLY A 466 15.12 -16.41 5.06
C GLY A 466 16.06 -16.73 6.23
N ILE A 467 15.68 -16.36 7.46
CA ILE A 467 16.41 -16.69 8.71
C ILE A 467 16.41 -18.20 8.96
N ALA A 468 15.27 -18.89 8.77
CA ALA A 468 15.21 -20.35 8.88
C ALA A 468 16.10 -21.06 7.84
N GLY A 469 16.18 -20.53 6.62
CA GLY A 469 17.10 -20.99 5.56
C GLY A 469 18.57 -20.81 5.92
N LEU A 470 18.91 -19.69 6.59
CA LEU A 470 20.26 -19.45 7.12
C LEU A 470 20.61 -20.45 8.24
N ILE A 471 19.70 -20.69 9.18
CA ILE A 471 19.89 -21.68 10.27
C ILE A 471 20.05 -23.10 9.71
N LEU A 472 19.21 -23.50 8.76
CA LEU A 472 19.33 -24.78 8.05
C LEU A 472 20.69 -24.91 7.35
N SER A 473 21.13 -23.83 6.68
CA SER A 473 22.41 -23.81 5.95
C SER A 473 23.63 -23.80 6.88
N ILE A 474 23.54 -23.26 8.10
CA ILE A 474 24.57 -23.45 9.16
C ILE A 474 24.73 -24.94 9.49
N GLY A 475 23.63 -25.68 9.62
CA GLY A 475 23.67 -27.13 9.86
C GLY A 475 24.37 -27.89 8.71
N MET A 476 23.96 -27.64 7.47
CA MET A 476 24.56 -28.26 6.28
C MET A 476 26.03 -27.85 6.07
N ALA A 477 26.43 -26.63 6.43
CA ALA A 477 27.81 -26.19 6.37
C ALA A 477 28.71 -26.95 7.35
N VAL A 478 28.18 -27.42 8.48
CA VAL A 478 28.92 -28.27 9.42
C VAL A 478 28.92 -29.73 8.99
N ASP A 479 27.82 -30.25 8.45
CA ASP A 479 27.74 -31.61 7.89
C ASP A 479 28.82 -31.87 6.81
N ALA A 480 29.01 -30.90 5.89
CA ALA A 480 30.08 -30.98 4.90
C ALA A 480 31.49 -31.09 5.52
N ASN A 481 31.72 -30.46 6.69
CA ASN A 481 32.98 -30.59 7.43
C ASN A 481 33.08 -31.94 8.18
N VAL A 482 31.97 -32.45 8.73
CA VAL A 482 31.86 -33.78 9.37
C VAL A 482 32.23 -34.88 8.37
N LEU A 483 31.66 -34.86 7.17
CA LEU A 483 31.93 -35.86 6.12
C LEU A 483 33.41 -35.87 5.71
N ILE A 484 34.04 -34.70 5.61
CA ILE A 484 35.49 -34.56 5.41
C ILE A 484 36.27 -35.18 6.57
N PHE A 485 35.89 -34.88 7.82
CA PHE A 485 36.66 -35.30 9.00
C PHE A 485 36.61 -36.81 9.21
N GLU A 486 35.44 -37.44 9.06
CA GLU A 486 35.32 -38.91 9.15
C GLU A 486 36.07 -39.59 7.99
N ARG A 487 35.99 -39.08 6.75
CA ARG A 487 36.79 -39.60 5.64
C ARG A 487 38.30 -39.49 5.91
N ILE A 488 38.76 -38.46 6.62
CA ILE A 488 40.17 -38.36 7.04
C ILE A 488 40.48 -39.35 8.17
N ARG A 489 39.55 -39.60 9.13
CA ARG A 489 39.73 -40.67 10.14
C ARG A 489 39.89 -42.04 9.47
N GLU A 490 39.08 -42.36 8.46
CA GLU A 490 39.17 -43.62 7.71
C GLU A 490 40.54 -43.80 7.06
N GLU A 491 41.03 -42.80 6.32
CA GLU A 491 42.34 -42.88 5.65
C GLU A 491 43.52 -42.89 6.66
N LEU A 492 43.36 -42.29 7.85
CA LEU A 492 44.32 -42.43 8.96
C LEU A 492 44.28 -43.84 9.57
N ALA A 493 43.11 -44.45 9.74
CA ALA A 493 42.94 -45.79 10.28
C ALA A 493 43.50 -46.88 9.34
N VAL A 494 43.47 -46.63 8.03
CA VAL A 494 44.19 -47.41 7.00
C VAL A 494 45.73 -47.26 7.10
N GLY A 495 46.22 -46.37 7.96
CA GLY A 495 47.65 -46.17 8.22
C GLY A 495 48.34 -45.20 7.26
N ARG A 496 47.59 -44.40 6.48
CA ARG A 496 48.21 -43.36 5.63
C ARG A 496 48.79 -42.25 6.50
N SER A 497 49.94 -41.69 6.09
CA SER A 497 50.54 -40.56 6.81
C SER A 497 49.60 -39.33 6.84
N PRO A 498 49.63 -38.48 7.88
CA PRO A 498 48.73 -37.33 8.06
C PRO A 498 48.51 -36.45 6.82
N ARG A 499 49.59 -36.11 6.09
CA ARG A 499 49.51 -35.25 4.90
C ARG A 499 48.90 -35.94 3.67
N ILE A 500 48.95 -37.28 3.62
CA ILE A 500 48.30 -38.07 2.57
C ILE A 500 46.84 -38.30 2.94
N ALA A 501 46.56 -38.77 4.16
CA ALA A 501 45.20 -39.00 4.65
C ALA A 501 44.29 -37.77 4.50
N VAL A 502 44.82 -36.57 4.80
CA VAL A 502 44.09 -35.31 4.59
C VAL A 502 43.83 -35.03 3.11
N ASN A 503 44.83 -35.14 2.22
CA ASN A 503 44.61 -34.85 0.80
C ASN A 503 43.68 -35.85 0.12
N GLU A 504 43.74 -37.12 0.53
CA GLU A 504 42.86 -38.19 0.09
C GLU A 504 41.44 -38.00 0.62
N GLY A 505 41.28 -37.72 1.91
CA GLY A 505 39.96 -37.49 2.52
C GLY A 505 39.23 -36.30 1.87
N PHE A 506 39.94 -35.19 1.63
CA PHE A 506 39.40 -34.06 0.86
C PHE A 506 39.13 -34.37 -0.63
N ALA A 507 39.71 -35.43 -1.21
CA ALA A 507 39.42 -35.84 -2.58
C ALA A 507 38.17 -36.75 -2.64
N ASN A 508 38.11 -37.73 -1.75
CA ASN A 508 37.03 -38.73 -1.71
C ASN A 508 35.73 -38.20 -1.09
N ALA A 509 35.80 -37.20 -0.18
CA ALA A 509 34.63 -36.50 0.34
C ALA A 509 33.99 -35.52 -0.68
N LEU A 510 34.77 -35.02 -1.64
CA LEU A 510 34.35 -33.91 -2.51
C LEU A 510 33.15 -34.28 -3.40
N SER A 511 33.11 -35.50 -3.95
CA SER A 511 32.00 -35.94 -4.80
C SER A 511 30.68 -36.00 -4.03
N ALA A 512 30.67 -36.59 -2.83
CA ALA A 512 29.48 -36.68 -1.99
C ALA A 512 28.97 -35.30 -1.56
N ILE A 513 29.87 -34.37 -1.21
CA ILE A 513 29.51 -32.99 -0.84
C ILE A 513 28.93 -32.24 -2.05
N VAL A 514 29.55 -32.36 -3.23
CA VAL A 514 29.04 -31.71 -4.44
C VAL A 514 27.66 -32.26 -4.83
N ASP A 515 27.45 -33.58 -4.75
CA ASP A 515 26.20 -34.24 -5.12
C ASP A 515 25.02 -33.84 -4.20
N ALA A 516 25.23 -33.90 -2.88
CA ALA A 516 24.25 -33.48 -1.90
C ALA A 516 23.90 -31.98 -2.02
N GLN A 517 24.92 -31.13 -2.13
CA GLN A 517 24.73 -29.67 -2.20
C GLN A 517 24.12 -29.23 -3.54
N LEU A 518 24.47 -29.87 -4.66
CA LEU A 518 23.85 -29.60 -5.96
C LEU A 518 22.36 -29.99 -5.98
N THR A 519 22.00 -31.09 -5.30
CA THR A 519 20.61 -31.51 -5.14
C THR A 519 19.80 -30.48 -4.35
N THR A 520 20.33 -29.97 -3.24
CA THR A 520 19.67 -28.89 -2.46
C THR A 520 19.62 -27.58 -3.24
N LEU A 521 20.64 -27.27 -4.06
CA LEU A 521 20.67 -26.07 -4.91
C LEU A 521 19.61 -26.12 -6.01
N LEU A 522 19.34 -27.30 -6.58
CA LEU A 522 18.23 -27.50 -7.52
C LEU A 522 16.87 -27.23 -6.85
N THR A 523 16.67 -27.71 -5.62
CA THR A 523 15.47 -27.40 -4.84
C THR A 523 15.35 -25.91 -4.55
N ALA A 524 16.45 -25.24 -4.19
CA ALA A 524 16.48 -23.79 -4.01
C ALA A 524 16.12 -23.03 -5.30
N PHE A 525 16.62 -23.48 -6.46
CA PHE A 525 16.27 -22.88 -7.76
C PHE A 525 14.77 -23.02 -8.08
N VAL A 526 14.17 -24.20 -7.85
CA VAL A 526 12.72 -24.41 -8.03
C VAL A 526 11.91 -23.49 -7.09
N LEU A 527 12.33 -23.35 -5.83
CA LEU A 527 11.69 -22.44 -4.87
C LEU A 527 11.89 -20.95 -5.21
N PHE A 528 12.93 -20.59 -5.96
CA PHE A 528 13.16 -19.21 -6.41
C PHE A 528 12.30 -18.83 -7.62
N GLU A 529 12.07 -19.79 -8.53
CA GLU A 529 11.31 -19.58 -9.77
C GLU A 529 9.79 -19.61 -9.53
N PHE A 530 9.31 -20.52 -8.66
CA PHE A 530 7.88 -20.71 -8.40
C PHE A 530 7.41 -20.16 -7.04
N GLY A 531 8.32 -19.73 -6.16
CA GLY A 531 7.98 -19.18 -4.85
C GLY A 531 7.72 -17.67 -4.88
N THR A 532 6.68 -17.22 -4.18
CA THR A 532 6.35 -15.80 -3.99
C THR A 532 6.92 -15.27 -2.67
N GLY A 533 7.18 -13.95 -2.61
CA GLY A 533 7.57 -13.19 -1.41
C GLY A 533 8.55 -13.94 -0.50
N ALA A 534 8.08 -14.25 0.71
CA ALA A 534 8.84 -14.89 1.78
C ALA A 534 9.52 -16.22 1.38
N VAL A 535 8.89 -17.04 0.52
CA VAL A 535 9.45 -18.32 0.03
C VAL A 535 10.62 -18.08 -0.91
N ARG A 536 10.55 -17.03 -1.73
CA ARG A 536 11.64 -16.60 -2.61
C ARG A 536 12.84 -16.11 -1.80
N GLY A 537 12.58 -15.41 -0.68
CA GLY A 537 13.60 -15.03 0.29
C GLY A 537 14.35 -16.24 0.87
N PHE A 538 13.63 -17.28 1.31
CA PHE A 538 14.23 -18.56 1.74
C PHE A 538 15.07 -19.21 0.63
N ALA A 539 14.57 -19.22 -0.61
CA ALA A 539 15.30 -19.78 -1.75
C ALA A 539 16.63 -19.07 -2.00
N VAL A 540 16.67 -17.74 -1.90
CA VAL A 540 17.89 -16.93 -2.06
C VAL A 540 18.88 -17.16 -0.90
N THR A 541 18.43 -17.13 0.36
CA THR A 541 19.32 -17.37 1.51
C THR A 541 19.90 -18.79 1.50
N LEU A 542 19.10 -19.78 1.11
CA LEU A 542 19.51 -21.18 0.93
C LEU A 542 20.53 -21.33 -0.20
N ALA A 543 20.29 -20.75 -1.39
CA ALA A 543 21.21 -20.85 -2.53
C ALA A 543 22.58 -20.21 -2.23
N ILE A 544 22.60 -19.03 -1.60
CA ILE A 544 23.83 -18.37 -1.17
C ILE A 544 24.52 -19.18 -0.06
N GLY A 545 23.76 -19.72 0.89
CA GLY A 545 24.26 -20.65 1.93
C GLY A 545 24.96 -21.87 1.35
N ILE A 546 24.39 -22.48 0.32
CA ILE A 546 24.98 -23.65 -0.35
C ILE A 546 26.31 -23.27 -1.03
N VAL A 547 26.35 -22.19 -1.83
CA VAL A 547 27.57 -21.77 -2.52
C VAL A 547 28.67 -21.37 -1.52
N ALA A 548 28.33 -20.63 -0.46
CA ALA A 548 29.28 -20.23 0.58
C ALA A 548 29.77 -21.42 1.43
N SER A 549 28.91 -22.40 1.73
CA SER A 549 29.30 -23.60 2.49
C SER A 549 30.24 -24.51 1.70
N MET A 550 29.97 -24.72 0.41
CA MET A 550 30.86 -25.45 -0.50
C MET A 550 32.23 -24.77 -0.60
N PHE A 551 32.28 -23.44 -0.73
CA PHE A 551 33.54 -22.70 -0.70
C PHE A 551 34.28 -22.85 0.64
N SER A 552 33.56 -22.73 1.76
CA SER A 552 34.16 -22.85 3.09
C SER A 552 34.75 -24.25 3.33
N ALA A 553 33.97 -25.32 3.12
CA ALA A 553 34.44 -26.68 3.29
C ALA A 553 35.60 -27.04 2.33
N ILE A 554 35.44 -26.81 1.03
CA ILE A 554 36.39 -27.29 0.00
C ILE A 554 37.67 -26.43 -0.05
N PHE A 555 37.59 -25.13 0.24
CA PHE A 555 38.72 -24.19 0.13
C PHE A 555 39.25 -23.68 1.48
N VAL A 556 38.38 -23.21 2.39
CA VAL A 556 38.79 -22.58 3.66
C VAL A 556 39.27 -23.65 4.65
N THR A 557 38.44 -24.63 5.01
CA THR A 557 38.82 -25.73 5.92
C THR A 557 40.05 -26.47 5.39
N ARG A 558 40.09 -26.76 4.08
CA ARG A 558 41.25 -27.40 3.43
C ARG A 558 42.55 -26.59 3.59
N THR A 559 42.46 -25.26 3.52
CA THR A 559 43.62 -24.37 3.68
C THR A 559 44.07 -24.30 5.13
N PHE A 560 43.15 -24.31 6.11
CA PHE A 560 43.50 -24.39 7.54
C PHE A 560 44.19 -25.72 7.89
N PHE A 561 43.71 -26.85 7.38
CA PHE A 561 44.37 -28.15 7.57
C PHE A 561 45.79 -28.18 6.99
N MET A 562 46.00 -27.63 5.79
CA MET A 562 47.34 -27.55 5.20
C MET A 562 48.28 -26.66 6.04
N LEU A 563 47.80 -25.52 6.54
CA LEU A 563 48.57 -24.60 7.38
C LEU A 563 48.90 -25.19 8.77
N TYR A 564 48.02 -26.02 9.33
CA TYR A 564 48.29 -26.76 10.56
C TYR A 564 49.35 -27.85 10.36
N LEU A 565 49.22 -28.63 9.28
CA LEU A 565 50.15 -29.72 8.97
C LEU A 565 51.52 -29.25 8.47
N GLU A 566 51.65 -28.02 7.98
CA GLU A 566 52.95 -27.40 7.66
C GLU A 566 53.74 -27.05 8.94
N ARG A 567 53.05 -26.68 10.02
CA ARG A 567 53.65 -26.29 11.31
C ARG A 567 54.06 -27.46 12.22
N ARG A 568 53.73 -28.71 11.89
CA ARG A 568 54.13 -29.90 12.65
C ARG A 568 55.17 -30.76 11.92
N VAL A 569 56.01 -31.43 12.72
CA VAL A 569 56.90 -32.51 12.27
C VAL A 569 56.05 -33.74 11.90
N ALA A 570 56.45 -34.48 10.87
CA ALA A 570 55.63 -35.49 10.20
C ALA A 570 55.23 -36.73 11.04
N THR A 571 55.72 -36.85 12.27
CA THR A 571 55.45 -37.95 13.21
C THR A 571 54.33 -37.65 14.21
N ASP A 572 53.90 -36.39 14.34
CA ASP A 572 52.81 -36.03 15.25
C ASP A 572 51.45 -36.43 14.67
N GLY A 573 50.66 -37.17 15.45
CA GLY A 573 49.28 -37.53 15.10
C GLY A 573 48.37 -36.31 14.98
N VAL A 574 47.45 -36.33 14.01
CA VAL A 574 46.41 -35.29 13.89
C VAL A 574 45.37 -35.51 14.99
N SER A 575 45.04 -34.45 15.73
CA SER A 575 43.91 -34.42 16.66
C SER A 575 42.62 -34.12 15.89
N ILE A 576 42.12 -35.16 15.24
CA ILE A 576 40.73 -35.30 14.76
C ILE A 576 40.03 -36.18 15.77
#